data_AF-A0A3N5Q2H6-F1
#
_entry.id   AF-A0A3N5Q2H6-F1
#
_cell.length_a   1.000
_cell.length_b   1.000
_cell.length_c   1.000
_cell.angle_alpha   90.00
_cell.angle_beta   90.00
_cell.angle_gamma   90.00
#
_symmetry.space_group_name_H-M   'P 1'
#
loop_
_entity.id
_entity.type
_entity.pdbx_description
1 polymer ?
#
loop_
_entity_poly.entity_id
_entity_poly.type
_entity_poly.pdbx_seq_one_letter_code
_entity_poly.pdbx_strand_id
1 'polypeptide(L)' 'MGKFELPKLPYDYDALEPYIDKQTMEIHYTKHHNAYVTNLNKAIDGTEME' A
#
# COMPACT_ATOMS: atom_id res chain seq x y z
N MET A 1 16.30 -8.56 6.18
CA MET A 1 15.49 -8.26 4.98
C MET A 1 15.89 -6.86 4.51
N GLY A 2 15.17 -6.23 3.58
CA GLY A 2 15.27 -4.79 3.36
C GLY A 2 13.92 -4.15 3.64
N LYS A 3 13.84 -2.82 3.73
CA LYS A 3 12.56 -2.12 3.95
C LYS A 3 11.53 -2.48 2.89
N PHE A 4 10.30 -2.70 3.32
CA PHE A 4 9.16 -2.93 2.43
C PHE A 4 8.74 -1.63 1.75
N GLU A 5 8.32 -1.72 0.49
CA GLU A 5 7.85 -0.59 -0.31
C GLU A 5 6.40 -0.77 -0.70
N LEU A 6 5.66 0.34 -0.83
CA LEU A 6 4.32 0.33 -1.38
C LEU A 6 4.40 0.11 -2.90
N PRO A 7 3.91 -1.02 -3.43
CA PRO A 7 4.07 -1.35 -4.84
C PRO A 7 3.23 -0.41 -5.71
N LYS A 8 3.81 0.18 -6.75
CA LYS A 8 3.04 1.00 -7.69
C LYS A 8 1.95 0.17 -8.37
N LEU A 9 0.75 0.73 -8.45
CA LEU A 9 -0.31 0.14 -9.26
C LEU A 9 0.10 0.17 -10.74
N PRO A 10 -0.16 -0.91 -11.51
CA PRO A 10 0.12 -0.96 -12.94
C PRO A 10 -0.99 -0.31 -13.78
N TYR A 11 -1.93 0.40 -13.14
CA TYR A 11 -3.10 1.04 -13.75
C TYR A 11 -3.55 2.25 -12.92
N ASP A 12 -4.35 3.12 -13.53
CA ASP A 12 -4.94 4.29 -12.87
C ASP A 12 -6.05 3.90 -11.88
N TYR A 13 -6.38 4.78 -10.92
CA TYR A 13 -7.35 4.47 -9.86
C TYR A 13 -8.77 4.19 -10.35
N ASP A 14 -9.16 4.69 -11.53
CA ASP A 14 -10.47 4.47 -12.15
C ASP A 14 -10.49 3.31 -13.17
N ALA A 15 -9.37 2.61 -13.36
CA ALA A 15 -9.27 1.54 -14.36
C ALA A 15 -10.20 0.34 -14.10
N LEU A 16 -10.80 0.26 -12.90
CA LEU A 16 -11.66 -0.84 -12.45
C LEU A 16 -13.14 -0.46 -12.39
N GLU A 17 -13.50 0.75 -12.81
CA GLU A 17 -14.89 1.18 -12.96
C GLU A 17 -15.63 0.31 -14.02
N PRO A 18 -16.95 0.04 -13.86
CA PRO A 18 -17.82 0.44 -12.75
C PRO A 18 -17.83 -0.57 -11.58
N TYR A 19 -16.90 -1.53 -11.56
CA TYR A 19 -16.92 -2.64 -10.61
C TYR A 19 -16.28 -2.26 -9.27
N ILE A 20 -15.26 -1.41 -9.31
CA ILE A 20 -14.63 -0.82 -8.13
C ILE A 20 -14.48 0.67 -8.43
N ASP A 21 -15.06 1.49 -7.56
CA ASP A 21 -15.04 2.93 -7.74
C ASP A 21 -13.64 3.52 -7.50
N LYS A 22 -13.35 4.63 -8.20
CA LYS A 22 -12.07 5.35 -8.09
C LYS A 22 -11.72 5.74 -6.64
N GLN A 23 -12.72 6.20 -5.88
CA GLN A 23 -12.52 6.69 -4.52
C GLN A 23 -12.06 5.57 -3.59
N THR A 24 -12.63 4.37 -3.74
CA THR A 24 -12.21 3.15 -3.05
C THR A 24 -10.77 2.82 -3.39
N MET A 25 -10.39 2.81 -4.67
CA MET A 25 -9.00 2.51 -5.07
C MET A 25 -7.99 3.52 -4.53
N GLU A 26 -8.31 4.81 -4.57
CA GLU A 26 -7.45 5.87 -4.05
C GLU A 26 -7.29 5.75 -2.53
N ILE A 27 -8.37 5.59 -1.77
CA ILE A 27 -8.33 5.47 -0.30
C ILE A 27 -7.64 4.17 0.12
N HIS A 28 -7.96 3.04 -0.52
CA HIS A 28 -7.37 1.75 -0.19
C HIS A 28 -5.85 1.77 -0.42
N TYR A 29 -5.41 2.26 -1.57
CA TYR A 29 -3.98 2.30 -1.90
C TYR A 29 -3.21 3.33 -1.06
N THR A 30 -3.63 4.60 -1.10
CA THR A 30 -2.84 5.71 -0.54
C THR A 30 -2.91 5.80 0.98
N LYS A 31 -3.98 5.29 1.61
CA LYS A 31 -4.16 5.31 3.07
C LYS A 31 -3.96 3.93 3.68
N HIS A 32 -4.81 2.96 3.36
CA HIS A 32 -4.82 1.69 4.09
C HIS A 32 -3.57 0.84 3.81
N HIS A 33 -3.25 0.58 2.54
CA HIS A 33 -2.05 -0.20 2.17
C HIS A 33 -0.76 0.53 2.57
N ASN A 34 -0.67 1.85 2.31
CA ASN A 34 0.45 2.66 2.74
C ASN A 34 0.68 2.62 4.26
N ALA A 35 -0.39 2.65 5.06
CA ALA A 35 -0.31 2.53 6.51
C ALA A 35 0.23 1.15 6.94
N TYR A 36 -0.17 0.07 6.28
CA TYR A 36 0.39 -1.26 6.55
C TYR A 36 1.89 -1.32 6.27
N VAL A 37 2.35 -0.85 5.11
CA VAL A 37 3.78 -0.83 4.76
C VAL A 37 4.56 0.02 5.76
N THR A 38 4.05 1.21 6.08
CA THR A 38 4.69 2.13 7.04
C THR A 38 4.82 1.50 8.43
N ASN A 39 3.75 0.88 8.93
CA ASN A 39 3.75 0.31 10.28
C ASN A 39 4.50 -1.02 10.35
N LEU A 40 4.51 -1.82 9.28
CA LEU A 40 5.34 -3.02 9.18
C LEU A 40 6.82 -2.64 9.31
N ASN A 41 7.29 -1.67 8.52
CA ASN A 41 8.67 -1.18 8.60
C ASN A 41 9.03 -0.68 10.00
N LYS A 42 8.10 0.01 10.68
CA LYS A 42 8.30 0.43 12.08
C LYS A 42 8.36 -0.75 13.06
N ALA A 43 7.58 -1.79 12.83
CA ALA A 43 7.48 -2.93 13.74
C ALA A 43 8.71 -3.84 13.67
N ILE A 44 9.37 -3.91 12.52
CA ILE A 44 10.57 -4.75 12.30
C ILE A 44 11.88 -3.99 12.47
N ASP A 45 11.86 -2.66 12.63
CA ASP A 45 13.04 -1.80 12.81
C ASP A 45 13.93 -2.31 13.97
N GLY A 46 15.21 -2.58 13.69
CA GLY A 46 16.18 -3.12 14.65
C GLY A 46 16.01 -4.60 14.99
N THR A 47 15.12 -5.33 14.31
CA THR A 47 14.94 -6.78 14.50
C THR A 47 15.66 -7.58 13.42
N GLU A 48 15.75 -8.91 13.58
CA GLU A 48 16.26 -9.80 12.53
C GLU A 48 15.42 -9.78 11.24
N MET A 49 14.19 -9.25 11.33
CA MET A 49 13.25 -9.11 10.22
C MET A 49 13.39 -7.79 9.47
N GLU A 50 14.18 -6.82 9.97
CA GLU A 50 14.53 -5.61 9.21
C GLU A 50 15.33 -5.98 7.97
#